data_AF-A0A540KHG4-F1
#
_entry.id   AF-A0A540KHG4-F1
#
_cell.length_a   1.000
_cell.length_b   1.000
_cell.length_c   1.000
_cell.angle_alpha   90.00
_cell.angle_beta   90.00
_cell.angle_gamma   90.00
#
_symmetry.space_group_name_H-M   'P 1'
#
loop_
_entity.id
_entity.type
_entity.pdbx_description
1 polymer ?
#
loop_
_entity_poly.entity_id
_entity_poly.type
_entity_poly.pdbx_seq_one_letter_code
_entity_poly.pdbx_strand_id
1 'polypeptide(L)'
;METSLRYGGDAKALRIHAKQKLSLDSKTHLQVHGELDTRFGVPTFFRAVVRRFYPDFSASLGVGLQYDKREKLHYTVRAKKSFPVTTDGLFSFNVKGRCHLDKEFKERNSTGAAEFSWCILNFQKDQDVRLKLGYDLLDKVPYMQIRENNWTFNANGNGKWNVRFDL
;
A
#
# COMPACT_ATOMS: atom_id res chain seq x y z
N MET A 1 13.47 5.02 -9.12
CA MET A 1 13.36 4.81 -7.67
C MET A 1 12.26 5.72 -7.14
N GLU A 2 11.39 5.21 -6.27
CA GLU A 2 10.31 5.98 -5.62
C GLU A 2 10.69 6.24 -4.15
N THR A 3 10.72 7.49 -3.72
CA THR A 3 11.03 7.90 -2.35
C THR A 3 9.85 8.63 -1.72
N SER A 4 9.65 8.46 -0.41
CA SER A 4 8.58 9.15 0.29
C SER A 4 8.91 9.40 1.76
N LEU A 5 8.54 10.57 2.26
CA LEU A 5 8.47 10.89 3.68
C LEU A 5 7.13 10.45 4.25
N ARG A 6 7.11 9.88 5.45
CA ARG A 6 5.89 9.38 6.09
C ARG A 6 5.85 9.78 7.56
N TYR A 7 4.70 10.27 7.99
CA TYR A 7 4.44 10.64 9.38
C TYR A 7 3.06 10.15 9.79
N GLY A 8 2.92 9.63 10.99
CA GLY A 8 1.63 9.13 11.50
C GLY A 8 1.48 9.33 12.98
N GLY A 9 0.23 9.45 13.43
CA GLY A 9 -0.12 9.71 14.82
C GLY A 9 0.42 8.68 15.80
N ASP A 10 0.50 7.41 15.37
CA ASP A 10 0.92 6.27 16.18
C ASP A 10 2.42 6.32 16.51
N ALA A 11 3.25 6.57 15.49
CA ALA A 11 4.71 6.53 15.63
C ALA A 11 5.27 7.85 16.17
N LYS A 12 4.62 8.99 15.89
CA LYS A 12 5.10 10.36 16.18
C LYS A 12 6.55 10.60 15.72
N ALA A 13 6.95 9.93 14.64
CA ALA A 13 8.29 10.00 14.07
C ALA A 13 8.19 10.04 12.55
N LEU A 14 9.06 10.83 11.94
CA LEU A 14 9.21 10.86 10.48
C LEU A 14 9.93 9.59 10.04
N ARG A 15 9.47 9.02 8.91
CA ARG A 15 10.09 7.86 8.30
C ARG A 15 10.42 8.13 6.86
N ILE A 16 11.62 7.74 6.44
CA ILE A 16 12.07 7.80 5.06
C ILE A 16 11.86 6.43 4.46
N HIS A 17 11.01 6.35 3.44
CA HIS A 17 10.72 5.09 2.75
C HIS A 17 11.21 5.17 1.31
N ALA A 18 11.96 4.16 0.89
CA ALA A 18 12.42 3.97 -0.47
C ALA A 18 11.81 2.71 -1.08
N LYS A 19 11.51 2.76 -2.37
CA LYS A 19 11.02 1.62 -3.14
C LYS A 19 11.59 1.62 -4.54
N GLN A 20 12.07 0.46 -4.95
CA GLN A 20 12.52 0.21 -6.31
C GLN A 20 11.65 -0.87 -6.94
N LYS A 21 11.27 -0.66 -8.21
CA LYS A 21 10.60 -1.67 -9.04
C LYS A 21 11.58 -2.12 -10.10
N LEU A 22 11.82 -3.41 -10.19
CA LEU A 22 12.65 -4.05 -11.20
C LEU A 22 11.74 -4.96 -12.03
N SER A 23 11.68 -4.74 -13.34
CA SER A 23 10.90 -5.58 -14.24
C SER A 23 11.61 -6.91 -14.44
N LEU A 24 10.92 -8.02 -14.16
CA LEU A 24 11.39 -9.36 -14.48
C LEU A 24 10.88 -9.79 -15.86
N ASP A 25 9.64 -9.41 -16.18
CA ASP A 25 9.02 -9.53 -17.49
C ASP A 25 7.98 -8.40 -17.70
N SER A 26 7.17 -8.46 -18.76
CA SER A 26 6.16 -7.45 -19.10
C SER A 26 4.98 -7.34 -18.12
N LYS A 27 4.73 -8.38 -17.32
CA LYS A 27 3.61 -8.49 -16.36
C LYS A 27 4.07 -8.70 -14.92
N THR A 28 5.37 -8.93 -14.68
CA THR A 28 5.95 -9.32 -13.40
C THR A 28 7.06 -8.35 -13.00
N HIS A 29 6.97 -7.82 -11.78
CA HIS A 29 7.99 -6.94 -11.21
C HIS A 29 8.40 -7.39 -9.81
N LEU A 30 9.70 -7.29 -9.53
CA LEU A 30 10.25 -7.34 -8.18
C LEU A 30 10.17 -5.94 -7.57
N GLN A 31 9.52 -5.82 -6.41
CA GLN A 31 9.43 -4.59 -5.63
C GLN A 31 10.27 -4.73 -4.37
N VAL A 32 11.31 -3.91 -4.26
CA VAL A 32 12.18 -3.84 -3.09
C VAL A 32 11.82 -2.58 -2.31
N HIS A 33 11.66 -2.71 -1.00
CA HIS A 33 11.29 -1.64 -0.08
C HIS A 33 12.29 -1.56 1.07
N GLY A 34 12.61 -0.35 1.47
CA GLY A 34 13.32 -0.05 2.72
C GLY A 34 12.65 1.11 3.43
N GLU A 35 12.70 1.10 4.76
CA GLU A 35 12.24 2.20 5.60
C GLU A 35 13.26 2.49 6.69
N LEU A 36 13.49 3.77 6.97
CA LEU A 36 14.35 4.28 8.04
C LEU A 36 13.52 5.18 8.95
N ASP A 37 13.61 4.96 10.27
CA ASP A 37 12.96 5.80 11.27
C ASP A 37 13.93 6.87 11.75
N THR A 38 13.56 8.15 11.56
CA THR A 38 14.46 9.27 11.87
C THR A 38 14.61 9.51 13.36
N ARG A 39 13.75 8.96 14.22
CA ARG A 39 13.90 9.08 15.68
C ARG A 39 15.16 8.38 16.17
N PHE A 40 15.48 7.23 15.57
CA PHE A 40 16.59 6.38 15.98
C PHE A 40 17.72 6.35 14.95
N GLY A 41 17.50 6.84 13.74
CA GLY A 41 18.49 6.81 12.66
C GLY A 41 18.78 5.41 12.13
N VAL A 42 17.85 4.46 12.30
CA VAL A 42 18.05 3.05 11.95
C VAL A 42 16.99 2.55 10.97
N PRO A 43 17.33 1.59 10.09
CA PRO A 43 16.35 0.89 9.27
C PRO A 43 15.29 0.18 10.16
N THR A 44 14.02 0.31 9.80
CA THR A 44 12.91 -0.38 10.47
C THR A 44 12.61 -1.72 9.82
N PHE A 45 12.50 -1.76 8.49
CA PHE A 45 12.27 -3.01 7.77
C PHE A 45 12.80 -2.97 6.34
N PHE A 46 13.04 -4.17 5.83
CA PHE A 46 13.30 -4.45 4.41
C PHE A 46 12.23 -5.41 3.89
N ARG A 47 11.71 -5.18 2.68
CA ARG A 47 10.73 -6.08 2.06
C ARG A 47 10.96 -6.23 0.57
N ALA A 48 11.00 -7.46 0.10
CA ALA A 48 11.06 -7.80 -1.32
C ALA A 48 9.79 -8.56 -1.72
N VAL A 49 9.08 -8.12 -2.76
CA VAL A 49 7.84 -8.73 -3.24
C VAL A 49 7.90 -8.91 -4.74
N VAL A 50 7.79 -10.15 -5.22
CA VAL A 50 7.51 -10.42 -6.62
C VAL A 50 6.02 -10.24 -6.83
N ARG A 51 5.63 -9.40 -7.78
CA ARG A 51 4.24 -9.08 -8.08
C ARG A 51 3.96 -9.28 -9.56
N ARG A 52 2.95 -10.10 -9.85
CA ARG A 52 2.44 -10.35 -11.20
C ARG A 52 1.09 -9.68 -11.38
N PHE A 53 0.90 -9.05 -12.54
CA PHE A 53 -0.33 -8.41 -12.96
C PHE A 53 -1.03 -9.26 -14.01
N TYR A 54 -2.35 -9.31 -13.92
CA TYR A 54 -3.24 -10.00 -14.85
C TYR A 54 -4.23 -8.96 -15.41
N PRO A 55 -3.84 -8.22 -16.47
CA PRO A 55 -4.64 -7.12 -17.02
C PRO A 55 -6.05 -7.56 -17.41
N ASP A 56 -6.18 -8.72 -18.04
CA ASP A 56 -7.45 -9.28 -18.52
C ASP A 56 -8.47 -9.51 -17.40
N PHE A 57 -8.00 -9.67 -16.16
CA PHE A 57 -8.83 -9.87 -14.97
C PHE A 57 -8.83 -8.66 -14.02
N SER A 58 -8.15 -7.56 -14.40
CA SER A 58 -7.88 -6.41 -13.53
C SER A 58 -7.37 -6.82 -12.15
N ALA A 59 -6.51 -7.84 -12.12
CA ALA A 59 -6.06 -8.49 -10.90
C ALA A 59 -4.53 -8.47 -10.76
N SER A 60 -4.05 -8.63 -9.53
CA SER A 60 -2.63 -8.81 -9.25
C SER A 60 -2.42 -9.73 -8.06
N LEU A 61 -1.40 -10.57 -8.17
CA LEU A 61 -0.91 -11.42 -7.10
C LEU A 61 0.52 -11.01 -6.76
N GLY A 62 0.89 -11.05 -5.49
CA GLY A 62 2.26 -10.86 -5.08
C GLY A 62 2.64 -11.76 -3.92
N VAL A 63 3.87 -12.25 -3.96
CA VAL A 63 4.49 -13.05 -2.91
C VAL A 63 5.83 -12.43 -2.56
N GLY A 64 6.15 -12.35 -1.29
CA GLY A 64 7.36 -11.68 -0.86
C GLY A 64 7.84 -12.06 0.53
N LEU A 65 9.02 -11.55 0.84
CA LEU A 65 9.71 -11.68 2.10
C LEU A 65 9.82 -10.31 2.75
N GLN A 66 9.62 -10.26 4.06
CA GLN A 66 9.85 -9.08 4.89
C GLN A 66 10.79 -9.46 6.03
N TYR A 67 11.79 -8.63 6.24
CA TYR A 67 12.73 -8.71 7.35
C TYR A 67 12.57 -7.46 8.21
N ASP A 68 12.28 -7.67 9.49
CA ASP A 68 12.13 -6.61 10.50
C ASP A 68 13.30 -6.71 11.48
N LYS A 69 13.73 -5.57 12.04
CA LYS A 69 14.90 -5.45 12.94
C LYS A 69 14.82 -6.36 14.17
N ARG A 70 13.62 -6.83 14.54
CA ARG A 70 13.42 -7.84 15.62
C ARG A 70 13.63 -9.30 15.17
N GLU A 71 14.41 -9.53 14.09
CA GLU A 71 14.84 -10.83 13.54
C GLU A 71 13.73 -11.78 13.05
N LYS A 72 12.56 -11.25 12.74
CA LYS A 72 11.45 -12.07 12.24
C LYS A 72 11.35 -11.95 10.73
N LEU A 73 11.84 -12.98 10.04
CA LEU A 73 11.53 -13.22 8.63
C LEU A 73 10.03 -13.54 8.52
N HIS A 74 9.36 -12.87 7.60
CA HIS A 74 7.94 -13.05 7.33
C HIS A 74 7.72 -13.26 5.84
N TYR A 75 6.81 -14.17 5.52
CA TYR A 75 6.30 -14.31 4.16
C TYR A 75 5.05 -13.46 4.03
N THR A 76 4.86 -12.84 2.87
CA THR A 76 3.70 -12.01 2.57
C THR A 76 3.09 -12.49 1.27
N VAL A 77 1.80 -12.80 1.32
CA VAL A 77 0.98 -13.03 0.12
C VAL A 77 0.00 -11.88 0.00
N ARG A 78 -0.17 -11.35 -1.20
CA ARG A 78 -1.08 -10.25 -1.49
C ARG A 78 -1.87 -10.53 -2.76
N ALA A 79 -3.18 -10.32 -2.69
CA ALA A 79 -4.05 -10.31 -3.85
C ALA A 79 -4.79 -8.96 -3.94
N LYS A 80 -5.05 -8.52 -5.17
CA LYS A 80 -5.91 -7.37 -5.44
C LYS A 80 -6.70 -7.63 -6.71
N LYS A 81 -7.99 -7.33 -6.72
CA LYS A 81 -8.84 -7.26 -7.92
C LYS A 81 -9.53 -5.92 -7.97
N SER A 82 -9.63 -5.35 -9.17
CA SER A 82 -10.33 -4.09 -9.44
C SER A 82 -11.49 -4.36 -10.38
N PHE A 83 -12.62 -3.73 -10.11
CA PHE A 83 -13.83 -3.75 -10.90
C PHE A 83 -14.11 -2.31 -11.35
N PRO A 84 -14.10 -2.01 -12.65
CA PRO A 84 -14.49 -0.69 -13.12
C PRO A 84 -15.97 -0.46 -12.79
N VAL A 85 -16.30 0.69 -12.21
CA VAL A 85 -17.69 1.11 -11.97
C VAL A 85 -18.15 2.02 -13.11
N THR A 86 -17.24 2.82 -13.65
CA THR A 86 -17.43 3.66 -14.83
C THR A 86 -16.60 3.16 -16.01
N THR A 87 -17.03 3.47 -17.23
CA THR A 87 -16.36 3.07 -18.48
C THR A 87 -15.02 3.76 -18.70
N ASP A 88 -14.84 4.96 -18.14
CA ASP A 88 -13.59 5.73 -18.17
C ASP A 88 -12.50 5.18 -17.21
N GLY A 89 -12.85 4.24 -16.33
CA GLY A 89 -11.95 3.67 -15.33
C GLY A 89 -11.57 4.62 -14.19
N LEU A 90 -12.13 5.82 -14.13
CA LEU A 90 -11.85 6.81 -13.08
C LEU A 90 -12.50 6.45 -11.76
N PHE A 91 -13.63 5.73 -11.79
CA PHE A 91 -14.29 5.19 -10.62
C PHE A 91 -14.22 3.66 -10.62
N SER A 92 -13.64 3.10 -9.56
CA SER A 92 -13.40 1.66 -9.43
C SER A 92 -13.70 1.13 -8.04
N PHE A 93 -14.24 -0.07 -7.99
CA PHE A 93 -14.37 -0.86 -6.78
C PHE A 93 -13.20 -1.85 -6.69
N ASN A 94 -12.51 -1.89 -5.56
CA ASN A 94 -11.30 -2.66 -5.38
C ASN A 94 -11.44 -3.59 -4.19
N VAL A 95 -11.13 -4.86 -4.38
CA VAL A 95 -11.00 -5.85 -3.31
C VAL A 95 -9.53 -6.19 -3.16
N LYS A 96 -9.00 -6.10 -1.94
CA LYS A 96 -7.61 -6.39 -1.62
C LYS A 96 -7.52 -7.29 -0.39
N GLY A 97 -6.62 -8.26 -0.46
CA GLY A 97 -6.28 -9.15 0.63
C GLY A 97 -4.76 -9.22 0.80
N ARG A 98 -4.31 -9.37 2.03
CA ARG A 98 -2.92 -9.67 2.34
C ARG A 98 -2.85 -10.59 3.55
N CYS A 99 -2.02 -11.62 3.45
CA CYS A 99 -1.70 -12.53 4.53
C CYS A 99 -0.19 -12.46 4.84
N HIS A 100 0.14 -12.42 6.12
CA HIS A 100 1.50 -12.47 6.64
C HIS A 100 1.70 -13.79 7.39
N LEU A 101 2.66 -14.59 6.93
CA LEU A 101 3.06 -15.86 7.53
C LEU A 101 4.40 -15.69 8.25
N ASP A 102 4.60 -16.44 9.33
CA ASP A 102 5.90 -16.54 10.01
C ASP A 102 6.84 -17.56 9.35
N LYS A 103 7.99 -17.83 9.99
CA LYS A 103 9.00 -18.79 9.51
C LYS A 103 8.47 -20.23 9.43
N GLU A 104 7.44 -20.56 10.21
CA GLU A 104 6.79 -21.89 10.24
C GLU A 104 5.58 -21.95 9.30
N PHE A 105 5.39 -20.92 8.46
CA PHE A 105 4.21 -20.75 7.59
C PHE A 105 2.88 -20.67 8.34
N LYS A 106 2.90 -20.36 9.64
CA LYS A 106 1.68 -20.10 10.40
C LYS A 106 1.20 -18.68 10.13
N GLU A 107 -0.12 -18.55 9.98
CA GLU A 107 -0.75 -17.26 9.79
C GLU A 107 -0.60 -16.41 11.05
N ARG A 108 0.00 -15.22 10.88
CA ARG A 108 0.19 -14.26 11.97
C ARG A 108 -0.78 -13.10 11.89
N ASN A 109 -1.02 -12.61 10.67
CA ASN A 109 -1.90 -11.48 10.43
C ASN A 109 -2.45 -11.54 9.02
N SER A 110 -3.77 -11.39 8.89
CA SER A 110 -4.44 -11.19 7.61
C SER A 110 -5.16 -9.87 7.62
N THR A 111 -5.21 -9.24 6.45
CA THR A 111 -5.96 -8.01 6.20
C THR A 111 -6.79 -8.21 4.95
N GLY A 112 -8.03 -7.74 4.99
CA GLY A 112 -8.97 -7.84 3.88
C GLY A 112 -9.76 -6.55 3.81
N ALA A 113 -9.86 -5.95 2.63
CA ALA A 113 -10.57 -4.70 2.50
C ALA A 113 -11.23 -4.56 1.13
N ALA A 114 -12.37 -3.89 1.14
CA ALA A 114 -13.08 -3.41 -0.04
C ALA A 114 -12.99 -1.87 -0.06
N GLU A 115 -12.70 -1.27 -1.20
CA GLU A 115 -12.62 0.19 -1.34
C GLU A 115 -13.15 0.67 -2.68
N PHE A 116 -13.92 1.75 -2.65
CA PHE A 116 -14.14 2.57 -3.82
C PHE A 116 -12.96 3.54 -3.99
N SER A 117 -12.53 3.75 -5.23
CA SER A 117 -11.48 4.68 -5.60
C SER A 117 -11.98 5.53 -6.75
N TRP A 118 -11.98 6.84 -6.54
CA TRP A 118 -12.37 7.84 -7.52
C TRP A 118 -11.18 8.74 -7.83
N CYS A 119 -10.74 8.74 -9.08
CA CYS A 119 -9.77 9.68 -9.62
C CYS A 119 -10.52 10.85 -10.28
N ILE A 120 -10.30 12.07 -9.79
CA ILE A 120 -10.81 13.31 -10.35
C ILE A 120 -9.63 14.00 -11.00
N LEU A 121 -9.62 14.02 -12.34
CA LEU A 121 -8.56 14.64 -13.13
C LEU A 121 -8.83 16.12 -13.30
N ASN A 122 -7.78 16.95 -13.30
CA ASN A 122 -7.88 18.41 -13.47
C ASN A 122 -8.90 19.07 -12.53
N PHE A 123 -8.90 18.70 -11.24
CA PHE A 123 -9.78 19.33 -10.23
C PHE A 123 -9.52 20.85 -10.16
N GLN A 124 -8.24 21.22 -10.23
CA GLN A 124 -7.77 22.52 -10.67
C GLN A 124 -6.72 22.32 -11.77
N LYS A 125 -6.27 23.41 -12.39
CA LYS A 125 -5.22 23.36 -13.41
C LYS A 125 -3.99 22.64 -12.84
N ASP A 126 -3.57 21.58 -13.53
CA ASP A 126 -2.43 20.72 -13.16
C ASP A 126 -2.57 20.02 -11.78
N GLN A 127 -3.81 19.80 -11.31
CA GLN A 127 -4.10 19.17 -10.03
C GLN A 127 -5.03 17.95 -10.21
N ASP A 128 -4.50 16.77 -9.91
CA ASP A 128 -5.26 15.52 -9.88
C ASP A 128 -5.52 15.08 -8.44
N VAL A 129 -6.77 14.75 -8.15
CA VAL A 129 -7.22 14.30 -6.84
C VAL A 129 -7.68 12.85 -6.93
N ARG A 130 -7.31 12.04 -5.93
CA ARG A 130 -7.86 10.70 -5.75
C ARG A 130 -8.47 10.57 -4.37
N LEU A 131 -9.74 10.22 -4.35
CA LEU A 131 -10.49 9.89 -3.15
C LEU A 131 -10.65 8.39 -3.07
N LYS A 132 -10.47 7.84 -1.87
CA LYS A 132 -10.88 6.47 -1.58
C LYS A 132 -11.68 6.41 -0.31
N LEU A 133 -12.72 5.61 -0.37
CA LEU A 133 -13.50 5.21 0.79
C LEU A 133 -13.50 3.69 0.83
N GLY A 134 -13.02 3.13 1.94
CA GLY A 134 -12.91 1.69 2.08
C GLY A 134 -13.31 1.21 3.46
N TYR A 135 -13.44 -0.10 3.55
CA TYR A 135 -13.80 -0.81 4.76
C TYR A 135 -12.84 -1.98 4.95
N ASP A 136 -12.19 -2.03 6.10
CA ASP A 136 -11.45 -3.22 6.51
C ASP A 136 -12.44 -4.26 7.03
N LEU A 137 -12.49 -5.41 6.36
CA LEU A 137 -13.44 -6.50 6.64
C LEU A 137 -13.08 -7.28 7.91
N LEU A 138 -11.80 -7.30 8.29
CA LEU A 138 -11.34 -8.04 9.46
C LEU A 138 -11.40 -7.17 10.71
N ASP A 139 -10.86 -5.95 10.62
CA ASP A 139 -10.91 -4.99 11.74
C ASP A 139 -12.30 -4.34 11.86
N LYS A 140 -13.17 -4.47 10.85
CA LYS A 140 -14.52 -3.89 10.78
C LYS A 140 -14.53 -2.35 10.86
N VAL A 141 -13.51 -1.71 10.27
CA VAL A 141 -13.26 -0.28 10.42
C VAL A 141 -13.28 0.42 9.06
N PRO A 142 -14.09 1.48 8.88
CA PRO A 142 -14.03 2.30 7.68
C PRO A 142 -12.74 3.14 7.66
N TYR A 143 -12.24 3.41 6.47
CA TYR A 143 -11.10 4.30 6.26
C TYR A 143 -11.29 5.14 5.01
N MET A 144 -10.61 6.28 4.99
CA MET A 144 -10.55 7.17 3.85
C MET A 144 -9.12 7.49 3.48
N GLN A 145 -8.93 7.79 2.19
CA GLN A 145 -7.68 8.29 1.65
C GLN A 145 -7.97 9.45 0.72
N ILE A 146 -7.21 10.53 0.90
CA ILE A 146 -7.15 11.64 -0.05
C ILE A 146 -5.71 11.69 -0.55
N ARG A 147 -5.54 11.66 -1.86
CA ARG A 147 -4.25 11.90 -2.51
C ARG A 147 -4.40 13.05 -3.47
N GLU A 148 -3.46 13.97 -3.41
CA GLU A 148 -3.36 15.08 -4.33
C GLU A 148 -1.89 15.22 -4.71
N ASN A 149 -1.61 15.18 -6.01
CA ASN A 149 -0.25 15.29 -6.55
C ASN A 149 0.74 14.35 -5.80
N ASN A 150 1.61 14.94 -4.99
CA ASN A 150 2.68 14.26 -4.28
C ASN A 150 2.37 13.92 -2.83
N TRP A 151 1.22 14.30 -2.27
CA TRP A 151 0.90 13.96 -0.88
C TRP A 151 -0.34 13.06 -0.78
N THR A 152 -0.39 12.27 0.29
CA THR A 152 -1.50 11.37 0.60
C THR A 152 -1.79 11.42 2.08
N PHE A 153 -3.04 11.69 2.44
CA PHE A 153 -3.56 11.55 3.79
C PHE A 153 -4.41 10.29 3.89
N ASN A 154 -4.21 9.53 4.97
CA ASN A 154 -5.02 8.37 5.32
C ASN A 154 -5.57 8.56 6.73
N ALA A 155 -6.83 8.20 6.93
CA ALA A 155 -7.46 8.15 8.25
C ALA A 155 -8.43 6.97 8.35
N ASN A 156 -8.68 6.47 9.55
CA ASN A 156 -9.68 5.43 9.79
C ASN A 156 -10.58 5.73 11.00
N GLY A 157 -11.67 4.96 11.14
CA GLY A 157 -12.65 5.12 12.21
C GLY A 157 -12.11 4.89 13.62
N ASN A 158 -10.92 4.31 13.77
CA ASN A 158 -10.25 4.12 15.06
C ASN A 158 -9.36 5.31 15.44
N GLY A 159 -9.40 6.41 14.68
CA GLY A 159 -8.58 7.60 14.94
C GLY A 159 -7.12 7.48 14.49
N LYS A 160 -6.73 6.38 13.81
CA LYS A 160 -5.38 6.26 13.24
C LYS A 160 -5.30 7.07 11.96
N TRP A 161 -4.20 7.80 11.80
CA TRP A 161 -3.96 8.60 10.61
C TRP A 161 -2.47 8.67 10.24
N ASN A 162 -2.21 8.91 8.97
CA ASN A 162 -0.87 9.21 8.48
C ASN A 162 -0.89 10.11 7.24
N VAL A 163 0.22 10.81 7.04
CA VAL A 163 0.55 11.59 5.85
C VAL A 163 1.77 10.96 5.20
N ARG A 164 1.73 10.88 3.87
CA ARG A 164 2.86 10.50 3.02
C ARG A 164 3.11 11.64 2.03
N PHE A 165 4.36 12.01 1.84
CA PHE A 165 4.82 12.94 0.82
C PHE A 165 5.81 12.21 -0.10
N ASP A 166 5.52 12.14 -1.38
CA ASP A 166 6.35 11.56 -2.43
C ASP A 166 7.38 12.59 -2.88
N LEU A 167 8.65 12.17 -2.93
CA LEU A 167 9.82 12.96 -3.33
C LEU A 167 10.18 12.66 -4.79
#